data_AF-L0AG75-F1
#
_entry.id   AF-L0AG75-F1
#
_cell.length_a   1.000
_cell.length_b   1.000
_cell.length_c   1.000
_cell.angle_alpha   90.00
_cell.angle_beta   90.00
_cell.angle_gamma   90.00
#
_symmetry.space_group_name_H-M   'P 1'
#
loop_
_entity.id
_entity.type
_entity.pdbx_description
1 polymer ?
#
loop_
_entity_poly.entity_id
_entity_poly.type
_entity_poly.pdbx_seq_one_letter_code
_entity_poly.pdbx_strand_id
1 'polypeptide(L)'
;MSDDEVQDAGFDDWVDAAEAGEAYYLECPAGHGSLPPRRVCPECGATALEKQQLPETGEIATVTVTHVPTPAFEDDAPYATAIAGFGPVRLTGQVVDIDLEAVATGLEVEIDVTISETSGERVVSFRPV
;
A
#
# COMPACT_ATOMS: atom_id res chain seq x y z
N MET A 1 -10.04 31.90 -0.09
CA MET A 1 -9.31 30.89 0.69
C MET A 1 -8.88 29.89 -0.34
N SER A 2 -7.59 29.83 -0.63
CA SER A 2 -7.07 28.94 -1.66
C SER A 2 -7.00 27.54 -1.04
N ASP A 3 -7.58 26.55 -1.72
CA ASP A 3 -7.36 25.13 -1.46
C ASP A 3 -5.90 24.81 -1.80
N ASP A 4 -4.98 25.16 -0.90
CA ASP A 4 -3.66 24.53 -0.90
C ASP A 4 -3.87 23.11 -0.38
N GLU A 5 -4.04 22.16 -1.30
CA GLU A 5 -3.92 20.73 -1.03
C GLU A 5 -2.61 20.50 -0.24
N VAL A 6 -2.75 20.11 1.02
CA VAL A 6 -1.60 19.80 1.88
C VAL A 6 -1.00 18.51 1.36
N GLN A 7 -0.03 18.62 0.47
CA GLN A 7 0.73 17.48 -0.04
C GLN A 7 1.59 16.90 1.08
N ASP A 8 1.29 15.68 1.51
CA ASP A 8 2.14 14.94 2.44
C ASP A 8 3.39 14.51 1.68
N ALA A 9 4.46 15.29 1.84
CA ALA A 9 5.71 15.17 1.07
C ALA A 9 6.24 13.72 1.04
N GLY A 10 5.88 13.00 -0.02
CA GLY A 10 6.32 11.64 -0.33
C GLY A 10 5.22 10.56 -0.40
N PHE A 11 4.02 10.77 0.14
CA PHE A 11 2.93 9.78 0.03
C PHE A 11 2.22 9.90 -1.32
N ASP A 12 1.79 11.10 -1.71
CA ASP A 12 1.12 11.35 -2.99
C ASP A 12 2.03 10.95 -4.17
N ASP A 13 3.31 11.37 -4.12
CA ASP A 13 4.33 10.97 -5.09
C ASP A 13 4.50 9.44 -5.18
N TRP A 14 4.30 8.73 -4.08
CA TRP A 14 4.42 7.27 -4.04
C TRP A 14 3.17 6.59 -4.60
N VAL A 15 1.98 7.13 -4.33
CA VAL A 15 0.72 6.67 -4.93
C VAL A 15 0.75 6.87 -6.44
N ASP A 16 1.22 8.02 -6.91
CA ASP A 16 1.41 8.29 -8.35
C ASP A 16 2.38 7.29 -8.98
N ALA A 17 3.49 6.98 -8.29
CA ALA A 17 4.43 5.97 -8.76
C ALA A 17 3.81 4.57 -8.78
N ALA A 18 2.98 4.21 -7.79
CA ALA A 18 2.27 2.94 -7.77
C ALA A 18 1.28 2.80 -8.93
N GLU A 19 0.52 3.87 -9.22
CA GLU A 19 -0.40 3.92 -10.37
C GLU A 19 0.32 3.79 -11.71
N ALA A 20 1.55 4.32 -11.80
CA ALA A 20 2.41 4.18 -12.99
C ALA A 20 3.13 2.82 -13.10
N GLY A 21 3.01 1.92 -12.11
CA GLY A 21 3.78 0.67 -12.05
C GLY A 21 5.27 0.87 -11.69
N GLU A 22 5.61 2.04 -11.17
CA GLU A 22 6.97 2.46 -10.79
C GLU A 22 7.13 2.55 -9.26
N ALA A 23 6.29 1.83 -8.51
CA ALA A 23 6.34 1.77 -7.05
C ALA A 23 7.77 1.42 -6.57
N TYR A 24 8.20 2.08 -5.51
CA TYR A 24 9.54 1.93 -4.97
C TYR A 24 9.55 1.84 -3.45
N TYR A 25 10.63 1.31 -2.90
CA TYR A 25 10.96 1.37 -1.48
C TYR A 25 12.38 1.91 -1.29
N LEU A 26 12.73 2.28 -0.06
CA LEU A 26 14.09 2.68 0.27
C LEU A 26 14.84 1.54 0.94
N GLU A 27 16.03 1.21 0.45
CA GLU A 27 16.89 0.17 1.04
C GLU A 27 18.16 0.79 1.62
N CYS A 28 18.57 0.31 2.80
CA CYS A 28 19.86 0.67 3.37
C CYS A 28 20.97 -0.31 2.94
N PRO A 29 22.26 0.02 3.13
CA PRO A 29 23.37 -0.86 2.71
C PRO A 29 23.42 -2.21 3.45
N ALA A 30 22.64 -2.36 4.52
CA ALA A 30 22.49 -3.61 5.25
C ALA A 30 21.28 -4.46 4.77
N GLY A 31 20.55 -4.03 3.74
CA GLY A 31 19.45 -4.78 3.13
C GLY A 31 18.08 -4.56 3.75
N HIS A 32 17.94 -3.61 4.69
CA HIS A 32 16.63 -3.32 5.30
C HIS A 32 15.83 -2.37 4.40
N GLY A 33 14.65 -2.83 3.97
CA GLY A 33 13.68 -2.03 3.24
C GLY A 33 12.86 -1.15 4.17
N SER A 34 12.52 0.06 3.71
CA SER A 34 11.68 0.99 4.43
C SER A 34 10.61 1.55 3.52
N LEU A 35 9.37 1.37 3.96
CA LEU A 35 8.20 2.06 3.43
C LEU A 35 7.24 2.35 4.61
N PRO A 36 6.68 3.58 4.75
CA PRO A 36 6.87 4.77 3.92
C PRO A 36 8.33 5.27 3.83
N PRO A 37 8.70 6.12 2.84
CA PRO A 37 10.05 6.63 2.69
C PRO A 37 10.53 7.37 3.94
N ARG A 38 11.74 7.05 4.41
CA ARG A 38 12.36 7.64 5.60
C ARG A 38 13.72 8.26 5.26
N ARG A 39 14.22 9.11 6.14
CA ARG A 39 15.60 9.67 6.05
C ARG A 39 16.65 8.81 6.76
N VAL A 40 16.23 7.91 7.64
CA VAL A 40 17.10 7.08 8.48
C VAL A 40 16.49 5.68 8.59
N CYS A 41 17.30 4.64 8.42
CA CYS A 41 16.89 3.26 8.64
C CYS A 41 16.56 3.04 10.13
N PRO A 42 15.36 2.54 10.48
CA PRO A 42 14.98 2.32 11.87
C PRO A 42 15.73 1.15 12.53
N GLU A 43 16.26 0.22 11.73
CA GLU A 43 16.93 -0.98 12.25
C GLU A 43 18.43 -0.75 12.51
N CYS A 44 19.13 -0.08 11.59
CA CYS A 44 20.59 0.09 11.68
C CYS A 44 21.06 1.55 11.79
N GLY A 45 20.18 2.54 11.67
CA GLY A 45 20.53 3.96 11.77
C GLY A 45 21.24 4.55 10.54
N ALA A 46 21.40 3.79 9.46
CA ALA A 46 21.99 4.29 8.22
C ALA A 46 21.14 5.41 7.60
N THR A 47 21.80 6.44 7.08
CA THR A 47 21.17 7.58 6.40
C THR A 47 21.33 7.55 4.88
N ALA A 48 22.27 6.73 4.38
CA ALA A 48 22.42 6.46 2.96
C ALA A 48 21.35 5.42 2.57
N LEU A 49 20.18 5.89 2.14
CA LEU A 49 19.09 5.05 1.67
C LEU A 49 18.92 5.25 0.17
N GLU A 50 18.80 4.15 -0.57
CA GLU A 50 18.69 4.14 -2.02
C GLU A 50 17.29 3.67 -2.44
N LYS A 51 16.73 4.28 -3.49
CA LYS A 51 15.46 3.83 -4.06
C LYS A 51 15.67 2.51 -4.80
N GLN A 52 14.85 1.52 -4.46
CA GLN A 52 14.77 0.23 -5.14
C GLN A 52 13.36 0.04 -5.68
N GLN A 53 13.26 -0.55 -6.88
CA GLN A 53 11.96 -0.89 -7.46
C GLN A 53 11.30 -1.96 -6.61
N LEU A 54 10.00 -1.78 -6.38
CA LEU A 54 9.21 -2.76 -5.65
C LEU A 54 9.03 -4.02 -6.50
N PRO A 55 9.07 -5.24 -5.91
CA PRO A 55 8.68 -6.45 -6.63
C PRO A 55 7.30 -6.30 -7.27
N GLU A 56 7.13 -6.83 -8.48
CA GLU A 56 5.86 -6.79 -9.22
C GLU A 56 4.75 -7.49 -8.43
N THR A 57 5.07 -8.64 -7.84
CA THR A 57 4.15 -9.43 -7.03
C THR A 57 4.56 -9.49 -5.57
N GLY A 58 3.56 -9.69 -4.70
CA GLY A 58 3.69 -9.88 -3.27
C GLY A 58 2.71 -10.93 -2.77
N GLU A 59 2.75 -11.21 -1.47
CA GLU A 59 1.92 -12.24 -0.84
C GLU A 59 1.13 -11.66 0.33
N ILE A 60 -0.17 -11.95 0.42
CA ILE A 60 -1.00 -11.54 1.56
C ILE A 60 -0.52 -12.26 2.83
N ALA A 61 -0.04 -11.49 3.80
CA ALA A 61 0.38 -11.98 5.11
C ALA A 61 -0.79 -12.08 6.11
N THR A 62 -1.75 -11.17 6.01
CA THR A 62 -2.98 -11.16 6.83
C THR A 62 -4.07 -10.36 6.14
N VAL A 63 -5.32 -10.71 6.40
CA VAL A 63 -6.51 -10.01 5.87
C VAL A 63 -7.56 -9.83 6.97
N THR A 64 -8.29 -8.73 6.91
CA THR A 64 -9.50 -8.47 7.71
C THR A 64 -10.63 -8.04 6.78
N VAL A 65 -11.79 -8.67 6.89
CA VAL A 65 -12.99 -8.28 6.13
C VAL A 65 -13.88 -7.43 7.03
N THR A 66 -13.99 -6.15 6.68
CA THR A 66 -14.80 -5.18 7.42
C THR A 66 -16.20 -5.13 6.83
N HIS A 67 -17.17 -5.60 7.63
CA HIS A 67 -18.58 -5.59 7.25
C HIS A 67 -19.35 -4.38 7.79
N VAL A 68 -18.86 -3.78 8.87
CA VAL A 68 -19.48 -2.63 9.53
C VAL A 68 -18.40 -1.59 9.78
N PRO A 69 -18.19 -0.66 8.83
CA PRO A 69 -17.17 0.37 8.95
C PRO A 69 -17.68 1.61 9.71
N THR A 70 -16.81 2.60 9.86
CA THR A 70 -17.21 3.96 10.22
C THR A 70 -17.90 4.64 9.03
N PRO A 71 -18.65 5.75 9.23
CA PRO A 71 -19.31 6.46 8.14
C PRO A 71 -18.39 6.92 7.01
N ALA A 72 -17.08 7.07 7.28
CA ALA A 72 -16.09 7.48 6.28
C ALA A 72 -15.80 6.40 5.22
N PHE A 73 -16.31 5.17 5.40
CA PHE A 73 -16.14 4.05 4.47
C PHE A 73 -17.46 3.28 4.29
N GLU A 74 -18.60 3.92 4.53
CA GLU A 74 -19.90 3.23 4.56
C GLU A 74 -20.31 2.63 3.21
N ASP A 75 -20.00 3.35 2.13
CA ASP A 75 -20.33 2.94 0.77
C ASP A 75 -19.34 1.88 0.25
N ASP A 76 -18.15 1.77 0.85
CA ASP A 76 -17.16 0.75 0.50
C ASP A 76 -17.48 -0.63 1.11
N ALA A 77 -18.46 -0.74 2.01
CA ALA A 77 -18.75 -1.98 2.71
C ALA A 77 -19.54 -3.00 1.86
N PRO A 78 -19.22 -4.30 1.97
CA PRO A 78 -18.08 -4.88 2.69
C PRO A 78 -16.77 -4.78 1.89
N TYR A 79 -15.64 -4.60 2.59
CA TYR A 79 -14.31 -4.59 1.98
C TYR A 79 -13.29 -5.44 2.75
N ALA A 80 -12.31 -5.99 2.04
CA ALA A 80 -11.15 -6.66 2.62
C ALA A 80 -9.96 -5.71 2.68
N THR A 81 -9.39 -5.51 3.87
CA THR A 81 -8.10 -4.84 4.05
C THR A 81 -7.04 -5.89 4.38
N ALA A 82 -5.93 -5.88 3.65
CA ALA A 82 -4.84 -6.81 3.81
C ALA A 82 -3.51 -6.11 4.09
N ILE A 83 -2.59 -6.87 4.67
CA ILE A 83 -1.17 -6.55 4.66
C ILE A 83 -0.47 -7.56 3.76
N ALA A 84 0.18 -7.07 2.71
CA ALA A 84 0.93 -7.90 1.77
C ALA A 84 2.44 -7.61 1.85
N GLY A 85 3.24 -8.66 1.73
CA GLY A 85 4.71 -8.58 1.71
C GLY A 85 5.24 -8.45 0.29
N PHE A 86 6.07 -7.45 0.05
CA PHE A 86 6.77 -7.20 -1.21
C PHE A 86 8.27 -7.12 -0.93
N GLY A 87 8.93 -8.27 -0.98
CA GLY A 87 10.35 -8.38 -0.63
C GLY A 87 10.62 -7.91 0.82
N PRO A 88 11.47 -6.89 1.03
CA PRO A 88 11.85 -6.43 2.36
C PRO A 88 10.82 -5.51 3.03
N VAL A 89 9.73 -5.13 2.34
CA VAL A 89 8.69 -4.23 2.87
C VAL A 89 7.32 -4.88 2.92
N ARG A 90 6.43 -4.27 3.70
CA ARG A 90 5.02 -4.64 3.78
C ARG A 90 4.14 -3.43 3.46
N LEU A 91 3.06 -3.69 2.76
CA LEU A 91 2.08 -2.69 2.35
C LEU A 91 0.72 -3.04 2.92
N THR A 92 -0.05 -2.00 3.24
CA THR A 92 -1.45 -2.13 3.65
C THR A 92 -2.32 -1.56 2.54
N GLY A 93 -3.35 -2.29 2.16
CA GLY A 93 -4.25 -1.90 1.07
C GLY A 93 -5.54 -2.70 1.09
N GLN A 94 -6.50 -2.28 0.26
CA GLN A 94 -7.74 -3.04 0.05
C GLN A 94 -7.55 -4.13 -1.00
N VAL A 95 -8.15 -5.31 -0.81
CA VAL A 95 -8.13 -6.36 -1.83
C VAL A 95 -9.35 -6.16 -2.72
N VAL A 96 -9.12 -6.05 -4.03
CA VAL A 96 -10.15 -5.76 -5.04
C VAL A 96 -10.17 -6.85 -6.11
N ASP A 97 -11.19 -6.84 -6.98
CA ASP A 97 -11.35 -7.77 -8.11
C ASP A 97 -11.40 -9.28 -7.73
N ILE A 98 -11.81 -9.58 -6.49
CA ILE A 98 -11.98 -10.94 -5.99
C ILE A 98 -13.16 -11.02 -5.02
N ASP A 99 -13.77 -12.20 -4.92
CA ASP A 99 -14.74 -12.48 -3.86
C ASP A 99 -14.06 -12.42 -2.49
N LEU A 100 -14.65 -11.70 -1.54
CA LEU A 100 -14.13 -11.53 -0.18
C LEU A 100 -13.95 -12.87 0.54
N GLU A 101 -14.76 -13.88 0.23
CA GLU A 101 -14.64 -15.23 0.80
C GLU A 101 -13.42 -16.00 0.27
N ALA A 102 -12.90 -15.61 -0.89
CA ALA A 102 -11.71 -16.20 -1.49
C ALA A 102 -10.40 -15.53 -1.04
N VAL A 103 -10.47 -14.38 -0.35
CA VAL A 103 -9.27 -13.68 0.13
C VAL A 103 -8.66 -14.43 1.30
N ALA A 104 -7.45 -14.95 1.12
CA ALA A 104 -6.73 -15.70 2.13
C ALA A 104 -5.26 -15.29 2.24
N THR A 105 -4.64 -15.62 3.37
CA THR A 105 -3.18 -15.56 3.50
C THR A 105 -2.49 -16.48 2.49
N GLY A 106 -1.37 -16.04 1.93
CA GLY A 106 -0.68 -16.78 0.87
C GLY A 106 -1.16 -16.46 -0.55
N LEU A 107 -2.22 -15.63 -0.71
CA LEU A 107 -2.66 -15.18 -2.03
C LEU A 107 -1.61 -14.26 -2.63
N GLU A 108 -1.17 -14.57 -3.85
CA GLU A 108 -0.27 -13.75 -4.64
C GLU A 108 -1.03 -12.57 -5.24
N VAL A 109 -0.48 -11.37 -5.10
CA VAL A 109 -1.13 -10.12 -5.49
C VAL A 109 -0.15 -9.13 -6.12
N GLU A 110 -0.66 -8.29 -7.01
CA GLU A 110 -0.01 -7.08 -7.52
C GLU A 110 -0.59 -5.83 -6.84
N ILE A 111 0.18 -4.75 -6.83
CA ILE A 111 -0.28 -3.45 -6.31
C ILE A 111 -1.07 -2.73 -7.38
N ASP A 112 -2.12 -2.06 -6.94
CA ASP A 112 -2.89 -1.15 -7.75
C ASP A 112 -3.33 0.07 -6.92
N VAL A 113 -3.98 1.03 -7.56
CA VAL A 113 -4.63 2.15 -6.90
C VAL A 113 -6.10 2.17 -7.30
N THR A 114 -6.98 2.12 -6.31
CA THR A 114 -8.43 2.26 -6.49
C THR A 114 -8.92 3.59 -5.92
N ILE A 115 -10.19 3.90 -6.13
CA ILE A 115 -10.87 5.08 -5.58
C ILE A 115 -11.91 4.59 -4.57
N SER A 116 -11.89 5.15 -3.35
CA SER A 116 -12.94 4.89 -2.35
C SER A 116 -14.29 5.40 -2.86
N GLU A 117 -15.33 4.58 -2.77
CA GLU A 117 -16.68 4.98 -3.13
C GLU A 117 -17.24 6.03 -2.16
N THR A 118 -16.84 5.97 -0.89
CA THR A 118 -17.33 6.88 0.15
C THR A 118 -16.69 8.26 0.07
N SER A 119 -15.36 8.35 -0.06
CA SER A 119 -14.65 9.63 -0.01
C SER A 119 -14.19 10.16 -1.37
N GLY A 120 -14.15 9.31 -2.41
CA GLY A 120 -13.56 9.65 -3.70
C GLY A 120 -12.03 9.78 -3.66
N GLU A 121 -11.39 9.39 -2.56
CA GLU A 121 -9.93 9.45 -2.41
C GLU A 121 -9.26 8.22 -3.00
N ARG A 122 -7.99 8.39 -3.41
CA ARG A 122 -7.17 7.29 -3.90
C ARG A 122 -6.71 6.40 -2.74
N VAL A 123 -6.85 5.09 -2.92
CA VAL A 123 -6.52 4.07 -1.92
C VAL A 123 -5.63 3.02 -2.58
N VAL A 124 -4.56 2.64 -1.87
CA VAL A 124 -3.71 1.51 -2.30
C VAL A 124 -4.54 0.22 -2.27
N SER A 125 -4.55 -0.51 -3.37
CA SER A 125 -5.24 -1.78 -3.50
C SER A 125 -4.31 -2.91 -3.93
N PHE A 126 -4.80 -4.14 -3.77
CA PHE A 126 -4.14 -5.36 -4.18
C PHE A 126 -5.07 -6.14 -5.11
N ARG A 127 -4.57 -6.54 -6.28
CA ARG A 127 -5.26 -7.41 -7.24
C ARG A 127 -4.63 -8.79 -7.26
N PRO A 128 -5.41 -9.88 -7.24
CA PRO A 128 -4.86 -11.23 -7.42
C PRO A 128 -4.20 -11.40 -8.79
N VAL A 129 -3.15 -12.22 -8.84
CA VAL A 129 -2.43 -12.63 -10.05
C VAL A 129 -3.04 -13.89 -10.68
#